data_AF-A0A932NI48-F1
#
_entry.id   AF-A0A932NI48-F1
#
_cell.length_a   1.000
_cell.length_b   1.000
_cell.length_c   1.000
_cell.angle_alpha   90.00
_cell.angle_beta   90.00
_cell.angle_gamma   90.00
#
_symmetry.space_group_name_H-M   'P 1'
#
loop_
_entity.id
_entity.type
_entity.pdbx_description
1 polymer ?
#
loop_
_entity_poly.entity_id
_entity_poly.type
_entity_poly.pdbx_seq_one_letter_code
_entity_poly.pdbx_strand_id
1 'polypeptide(L)'
;MRPLAWLDRLERSFGDWSIPNPALALVGLNAAVWALSLVKPEFPLLLTLEPARIMAGEVWRLATFLFIPPPATPFWMFFWLVLFYSFSQALENEWGEFRFSVYYGLGAAATAGLSLALGSGLSNVPLNTSLFLAFAELYPEVELMLFFVVPVKVRWLGWLAWASVLLQLLGGGWAVRLGLLAGLLNYAVFFGPDKLDLLRARLKR
;
A
#
# COMPACT_ATOMS: atom_id res chain seq x y z
N MET A 1 -0.77 -1.49 -18.91
CA MET A 1 -0.31 -0.25 -18.26
C MET A 1 0.65 0.47 -19.19
N ARG A 2 0.57 1.79 -19.35
CA ARG A 2 1.51 2.53 -20.22
C ARG A 2 2.94 2.50 -19.65
N PRO A 3 3.98 2.35 -20.49
CA PRO A 3 5.36 2.47 -20.05
C PRO A 3 5.65 3.90 -19.56
N LEU A 4 6.16 4.00 -18.34
CA LEU A 4 6.54 5.27 -17.72
C LEU A 4 8.02 5.53 -18.01
N ALA A 5 8.31 6.42 -18.97
CA ALA A 5 9.68 6.67 -19.42
C ALA A 5 10.66 7.10 -18.29
N TRP A 6 10.15 7.73 -17.22
CA TRP A 6 10.96 8.05 -16.04
C TRP A 6 11.28 6.81 -15.20
N LEU A 7 10.34 5.86 -15.10
CA LEU A 7 10.51 4.61 -14.38
C LEU A 7 11.49 3.70 -15.12
N ASP A 8 11.41 3.65 -16.45
CA ASP A 8 12.36 2.90 -17.29
C ASP A 8 13.79 3.44 -17.15
N ARG A 9 13.96 4.77 -17.03
CA ARG A 9 15.27 5.37 -16.77
C ARG A 9 15.80 4.98 -15.38
N LEU A 10 14.94 5.04 -14.35
CA LEU A 10 15.33 4.66 -13.00
C LEU A 10 15.69 3.17 -12.92
N GLU A 11 14.92 2.31 -13.56
CA GLU A 11 15.18 0.86 -13.60
C GLU A 11 16.49 0.55 -14.31
N ARG A 12 16.81 1.26 -15.40
CA ARG A 12 18.11 1.13 -16.06
C ARG A 12 19.29 1.59 -15.20
N SER A 13 19.08 2.49 -14.25
CA SER A 13 20.14 3.01 -13.38
C SER A 13 20.26 2.29 -12.04
N PHE A 14 19.15 1.77 -11.51
CA PHE A 14 19.06 1.25 -10.13
C PHE A 14 18.41 -0.14 -10.07
N GLY A 15 18.12 -0.79 -11.20
CA GLY A 15 17.46 -2.11 -11.24
C GLY A 15 18.23 -3.19 -10.48
N ASP A 16 19.56 -3.14 -10.52
CA ASP A 16 20.45 -4.07 -9.80
C ASP A 16 20.34 -3.95 -8.27
N TRP A 17 19.74 -2.87 -7.75
CA TRP A 17 19.55 -2.60 -6.33
C TRP A 17 18.12 -2.97 -5.87
N SER A 18 17.36 -3.65 -6.72
CA SER A 18 16.05 -4.16 -6.35
C SER A 18 16.16 -5.16 -5.20
N ILE A 19 15.22 -5.06 -4.26
CA ILE A 19 15.10 -6.04 -3.18
C ILE A 19 14.53 -7.31 -3.82
N PRO A 20 15.15 -8.49 -3.62
CA PRO A 20 14.61 -9.72 -4.15
C PRO A 20 13.33 -10.12 -3.41
N ASN A 21 12.30 -10.55 -4.15
CA ASN A 21 10.99 -10.94 -3.62
C ASN A 21 10.36 -9.91 -2.65
N PRO A 22 10.19 -8.63 -3.06
CA PRO A 22 9.77 -7.56 -2.16
C PRO A 22 8.35 -7.77 -1.60
N ALA A 23 7.44 -8.41 -2.32
CA ALA A 23 6.11 -8.75 -1.80
C ALA A 23 6.20 -9.77 -0.65
N LEU A 24 7.05 -10.80 -0.80
CA LEU A 24 7.27 -11.79 0.26
C LEU A 24 7.91 -11.13 1.49
N ALA A 25 8.91 -10.27 1.28
CA ALA A 25 9.55 -9.54 2.37
C ALA A 25 8.54 -8.66 3.12
N LEU A 26 7.72 -7.90 2.39
CA LEU A 26 6.68 -7.03 2.96
C LEU A 26 5.70 -7.81 3.82
N VAL A 27 5.15 -8.91 3.30
CA VAL A 27 4.13 -9.70 4.01
C VAL A 27 4.74 -10.52 5.14
N GLY A 28 5.93 -11.09 4.92
CA GLY A 28 6.68 -11.83 5.93
C GLY A 28 7.03 -10.98 7.15
N LEU A 29 7.43 -9.72 6.93
CA LEU A 29 7.69 -8.78 8.02
C LEU A 29 6.40 -8.39 8.76
N ASN A 30 5.27 -8.21 8.06
CA ASN A 30 3.98 -8.02 8.73
C ASN A 30 3.60 -9.23 9.60
N ALA A 31 3.81 -10.45 9.11
CA ALA A 31 3.58 -11.67 9.87
C ALA A 31 4.51 -11.77 11.10
N ALA A 32 5.79 -11.39 10.96
CA ALA A 32 6.74 -11.35 12.06
C ALA A 32 6.35 -10.33 13.15
N VAL A 33 5.96 -9.11 12.75
CA VAL A 33 5.47 -8.08 13.68
C VAL A 33 4.20 -8.55 14.40
N TRP A 34 3.27 -9.19 13.69
CA TRP A 34 2.09 -9.78 14.30
C TRP A 34 2.45 -10.86 15.32
N ALA A 35 3.32 -11.81 14.96
CA ALA A 35 3.74 -12.88 15.86
C ALA A 35 4.41 -12.34 17.14
N LEU A 36 5.26 -11.32 16.99
CA LEU A 36 5.87 -10.63 18.14
C LEU A 36 4.83 -9.91 19.00
N SER A 37 3.77 -9.37 18.38
CA SER A 37 2.67 -8.73 19.12
C SER A 37 1.87 -9.70 20.00
N LEU A 38 1.88 -11.01 19.69
CA LEU A 38 1.25 -12.03 20.53
C LEU A 38 1.96 -12.21 21.88
N VAL A 39 3.28 -11.98 21.90
CA VAL A 39 4.10 -12.08 23.12
C VAL A 39 4.23 -10.73 23.81
N LYS A 40 4.39 -9.65 23.02
CA LYS A 40 4.52 -8.28 23.48
C LYS A 40 3.52 -7.38 22.74
N PRO A 41 2.30 -7.20 23.26
CA PRO A 41 1.24 -6.42 22.59
C PRO A 41 1.63 -4.99 22.20
N GLU A 42 2.55 -4.39 22.96
CA GLU A 42 3.09 -3.04 22.76
C GLU A 42 4.12 -2.96 21.61
N PHE A 43 4.58 -4.10 21.08
CA PHE A 43 5.67 -4.14 20.09
C PHE A 43 5.41 -3.28 18.85
N PRO A 44 4.21 -3.29 18.23
CA PRO A 44 3.92 -2.44 17.08
C PRO A 44 4.06 -0.93 17.36
N LEU A 45 3.91 -0.47 18.62
CA LEU A 45 4.06 0.94 19.01
C LEU A 45 5.52 1.43 18.89
N LEU A 46 6.49 0.52 18.85
CA LEU A 46 7.89 0.84 18.60
C LEU A 46 8.18 1.12 17.11
N LEU A 47 7.23 0.75 16.24
CA LEU A 47 7.35 0.79 14.79
C LEU A 47 6.49 1.88 14.16
N THR A 48 5.52 2.42 14.91
CA THR A 48 4.60 3.46 14.41
C THR A 48 5.36 4.67 13.91
N LEU A 49 4.83 5.28 12.86
CA LEU A 49 5.36 6.52 12.32
C LEU A 49 5.02 7.66 13.30
N GLU A 50 5.97 8.06 14.14
CA GLU A 50 5.76 9.05 15.19
C GLU A 50 6.80 10.19 15.07
N PRO A 51 6.41 11.35 14.51
CA PRO A 51 7.34 12.44 14.21
C PRO A 51 8.18 12.91 15.39
N ALA A 52 7.58 13.06 16.57
CA ALA A 52 8.30 13.49 17.77
C ALA A 52 9.43 12.53 18.14
N ARG A 53 9.20 11.21 18.04
CA ARG A 53 10.22 10.19 18.33
C ARG A 53 11.26 10.07 17.23
N ILE A 54 10.87 10.27 15.97
CA ILE A 54 11.82 10.32 14.85
C ILE A 54 12.80 11.48 15.06
N MET A 55 12.30 12.65 15.47
CA MET A 55 13.14 13.81 15.81
C MET A 55 14.01 13.57 17.05
N ALA A 56 13.58 12.69 17.95
CA ALA A 56 14.36 12.25 19.11
C ALA A 56 15.37 11.11 18.80
N GLY A 57 15.50 10.69 17.54
CA GLY A 57 16.50 9.71 17.09
C GLY A 57 15.96 8.33 16.71
N GLU A 58 14.65 8.08 16.83
CA GLU A 58 14.01 6.81 16.44
C GLU A 58 13.79 6.70 14.91
N VAL A 59 14.87 6.86 14.13
CA VAL A 59 14.82 6.97 12.65
C VAL A 59 14.30 5.72 11.94
N TRP A 60 14.39 4.54 12.57
CA TRP A 60 13.85 3.30 12.02
C TRP A 60 12.33 3.34 11.79
N ARG A 61 11.60 4.23 12.47
CA ARG A 61 10.15 4.44 12.28
C ARG A 61 9.79 4.90 10.87
N LEU A 62 10.74 5.49 10.13
CA LEU A 62 10.55 5.89 8.73
C LEU A 62 10.43 4.68 7.78
N ALA A 63 10.89 3.50 8.19
CA ALA A 63 10.78 2.27 7.41
C ALA A 63 9.86 1.23 8.08
N THR A 64 9.97 1.08 9.40
CA THR A 64 9.29 0.00 10.13
C THR A 64 7.77 0.12 10.18
N PHE A 65 7.22 1.34 10.05
CA PHE A 65 5.77 1.55 10.04
C PHE A 65 5.06 0.82 8.88
N LEU A 66 5.79 0.49 7.82
CA LEU A 66 5.30 -0.24 6.66
C LEU A 66 4.89 -1.68 6.99
N PHE A 67 5.49 -2.25 8.04
CA PHE A 67 5.34 -3.65 8.42
C PHE A 67 4.35 -3.86 9.57
N ILE A 68 3.55 -2.83 9.89
CA ILE A 68 2.54 -2.94 10.94
C ILE A 68 1.29 -3.62 10.36
N PRO A 69 0.92 -4.81 10.85
CA PRO A 69 -0.29 -5.48 10.40
C PRO A 69 -1.53 -4.80 11.01
N PRO A 70 -2.71 -4.94 10.38
CA PRO A 70 -3.95 -4.44 10.97
C PRO A 70 -4.26 -5.20 12.28
N PRO A 71 -4.95 -4.56 13.25
CA PRO A 71 -5.42 -5.27 14.43
C PRO A 71 -6.48 -6.31 14.02
N ALA A 72 -6.20 -7.59 14.23
CA ALA A 72 -7.10 -8.69 13.87
C ALA A 72 -6.92 -9.90 14.80
N THR A 73 -7.99 -10.67 14.99
CA THR A 73 -7.89 -12.00 15.63
C THR A 73 -7.03 -12.94 14.78
N PRO A 74 -6.45 -14.03 15.34
CA PRO A 74 -5.59 -14.94 14.59
C PRO A 74 -6.21 -15.49 13.30
N PHE A 75 -7.49 -15.85 13.32
CA PHE A 75 -8.20 -16.32 12.12
C PHE A 75 -8.23 -15.25 11.01
N TRP A 76 -8.61 -14.03 11.37
CA TRP A 76 -8.66 -12.89 10.45
C TRP A 76 -7.28 -12.44 9.97
N MET A 77 -6.26 -12.54 10.83
CA MET A 77 -4.88 -12.24 10.46
C MET A 77 -4.36 -13.22 9.43
N PHE A 78 -4.61 -14.52 9.61
CA PHE A 78 -4.24 -15.53 8.61
C PHE A 78 -4.86 -15.21 7.26
N PHE A 79 -6.17 -14.92 7.23
CA PHE A 79 -6.87 -14.55 6.01
C PHE A 79 -6.29 -13.28 5.37
N TRP A 80 -6.01 -12.25 6.19
CA TRP A 80 -5.40 -11.01 5.71
C TRP A 80 -4.00 -11.24 5.12
N LEU A 81 -3.14 -12.03 5.76
CA LEU A 81 -1.80 -12.35 5.26
C LEU A 81 -1.83 -13.10 3.93
N VAL A 82 -2.74 -14.07 3.79
CA VAL A 82 -2.93 -14.83 2.54
C VAL A 82 -3.38 -13.90 1.42
N LEU A 83 -4.38 -13.06 1.66
CA LEU A 83 -4.84 -12.08 0.67
C LEU A 83 -3.74 -11.07 0.35
N PHE A 84 -3.06 -10.54 1.38
CA PHE A 84 -2.03 -9.53 1.22
C PHE A 84 -0.86 -10.04 0.37
N TYR A 85 -0.44 -11.28 0.60
CA TYR A 85 0.54 -11.94 -0.25
C TYR A 85 0.02 -12.17 -1.66
N SER A 86 -1.23 -12.65 -1.81
CA SER A 86 -1.81 -12.94 -3.13
C SER A 86 -1.79 -11.71 -4.05
N PHE A 87 -2.28 -10.57 -3.57
CA PHE A 87 -2.30 -9.37 -4.41
C PHE A 87 -0.92 -8.70 -4.52
N SER A 88 -0.09 -8.73 -3.47
CA SER A 88 1.27 -8.16 -3.56
C SER A 88 2.14 -8.94 -4.53
N GLN A 89 2.07 -10.27 -4.50
CA GLN A 89 2.81 -11.13 -5.42
C GLN A 89 2.28 -11.01 -6.86
N ALA A 90 0.97 -10.89 -7.06
CA ALA A 90 0.41 -10.65 -8.40
C ALA A 90 0.94 -9.33 -9.00
N LEU A 91 1.02 -8.26 -8.19
CA LEU A 91 1.60 -6.99 -8.63
C LEU A 91 3.10 -7.08 -8.90
N GLU A 92 3.85 -7.77 -8.05
CA GLU A 92 5.28 -8.01 -8.25
C GLU A 92 5.53 -8.78 -9.55
N ASN A 93 4.74 -9.82 -9.84
CA ASN A 93 4.85 -10.60 -11.08
C ASN A 93 4.51 -9.78 -12.33
N GLU A 94 3.53 -8.87 -12.23
CA GLU A 94 3.13 -8.00 -13.35
C GLU A 94 4.19 -6.92 -13.65
N TRP A 95 4.81 -6.37 -12.60
CA TRP A 95 5.66 -5.18 -12.73
C TRP A 95 7.17 -5.48 -12.66
N GLY A 96 7.55 -6.58 -12.03
CA GLY A 96 8.91 -6.87 -11.59
C GLY A 96 9.24 -6.27 -10.21
N GLU A 97 10.27 -6.82 -9.58
CA GLU A 97 10.71 -6.48 -8.21
C GLU A 97 11.03 -4.98 -8.05
N PHE A 98 11.73 -4.40 -9.02
CA PHE A 98 12.13 -2.99 -8.99
C PHE A 98 10.91 -2.06 -8.99
N ARG A 99 9.99 -2.25 -9.92
CA ARG A 99 8.82 -1.37 -10.08
C ARG A 99 7.84 -1.52 -8.93
N PHE A 100 7.67 -2.72 -8.39
CA PHE A 100 6.91 -2.93 -7.15
C PHE A 100 7.53 -2.16 -5.98
N SER A 101 8.86 -2.23 -5.82
CA SER A 101 9.58 -1.53 -4.76
C SER A 101 9.44 0.00 -4.89
N VAL A 102 9.55 0.53 -6.12
CA VAL A 102 9.33 1.96 -6.39
C VAL A 102 7.88 2.35 -6.10
N TYR A 103 6.90 1.54 -6.51
CA TYR A 103 5.48 1.81 -6.25
C TYR A 103 5.20 1.94 -4.75
N TYR A 104 5.64 0.96 -3.97
CA TYR A 104 5.40 0.97 -2.52
C TYR A 104 6.24 2.05 -1.82
N GLY A 105 7.49 2.23 -2.24
CA GLY A 105 8.42 3.24 -1.72
C GLY A 105 7.96 4.68 -1.95
N LEU A 106 7.35 5.00 -3.11
CA LEU A 106 6.78 6.32 -3.37
C LEU A 106 5.67 6.67 -2.39
N GLY A 107 4.76 5.73 -2.14
CA GLY A 107 3.69 5.93 -1.16
C GLY A 107 4.27 6.05 0.26
N ALA A 108 5.23 5.20 0.61
CA ALA A 108 5.92 5.24 1.90
C ALA A 108 6.58 6.59 2.15
N ALA A 109 7.33 7.11 1.17
CA ALA A 109 8.00 8.40 1.25
C ALA A 109 7.00 9.56 1.36
N ALA A 110 5.91 9.53 0.59
CA ALA A 110 4.85 10.53 0.67
C ALA A 110 4.18 10.55 2.06
N THR A 111 3.88 9.37 2.60
CA THR A 111 3.26 9.21 3.93
C THR A 111 4.20 9.67 5.03
N ALA A 112 5.46 9.26 4.98
CA ALA A 112 6.50 9.67 5.93
C ALA A 112 6.73 11.19 5.91
N GLY A 113 6.91 11.76 4.71
CA GLY A 113 7.12 13.19 4.54
C GLY A 113 5.94 14.02 5.04
N LEU A 114 4.71 13.60 4.72
CA LEU A 114 3.51 14.27 5.23
C LEU A 114 3.37 14.14 6.75
N SER A 115 3.63 12.96 7.32
CA SER A 115 3.56 12.75 8.77
C SER A 115 4.52 13.69 9.51
N LEU A 116 5.75 13.81 9.03
CA LEU A 116 6.74 14.74 9.57
C LEU A 116 6.30 16.20 9.43
N ALA A 117 5.75 16.59 8.28
CA ALA A 117 5.28 17.96 8.04
C ALA A 117 4.10 18.36 8.94
N LEU A 118 3.19 17.42 9.23
CA LEU A 118 2.05 17.65 10.11
C LEU A 118 2.38 17.52 11.60
N GLY A 119 3.53 16.93 11.95
CA GLY A 119 3.85 16.55 13.33
C GLY A 119 2.91 15.47 13.89
N SER A 120 2.12 14.81 13.04
CA SER A 120 1.12 13.80 13.41
C SER A 120 1.47 12.44 12.82
N GLY A 121 1.38 11.38 13.62
CA GLY A 121 1.63 10.02 13.14
C GLY A 121 0.58 9.56 12.14
N LEU A 122 1.03 9.03 11.01
CA LEU A 122 0.18 8.43 9.96
C LEU A 122 0.40 6.92 9.89
N SER A 123 -0.60 6.17 9.45
CA SER A 123 -0.51 4.71 9.33
C SER A 123 -0.16 4.26 7.91
N ASN A 124 0.20 2.99 7.76
CA ASN A 124 0.39 2.31 6.48
C ASN A 124 -0.94 1.88 5.81
N VAL A 125 -2.10 2.10 6.44
CA VAL A 125 -3.40 1.65 5.92
C VAL A 125 -3.69 2.22 4.52
N PRO A 126 -3.47 3.52 4.24
CA PRO A 126 -3.64 4.05 2.89
C PRO A 126 -2.70 3.41 1.85
N LEU A 127 -1.49 2.99 2.25
CA LEU A 127 -0.52 2.31 1.38
C LEU A 127 -0.95 0.88 1.03
N ASN A 128 -1.42 0.14 2.03
CA ASN A 128 -1.95 -1.21 1.80
C ASN A 128 -3.23 -1.14 0.96
N THR A 129 -4.02 -0.08 1.14
CA THR A 129 -5.20 0.21 0.31
C THR A 129 -4.80 0.53 -1.13
N SER A 130 -3.73 1.30 -1.37
CA SER A 130 -3.27 1.59 -2.74
C SER A 130 -2.80 0.34 -3.47
N LEU A 131 -2.05 -0.56 -2.81
CA LEU A 131 -1.71 -1.88 -3.35
C LEU A 131 -2.95 -2.68 -3.73
N PHE A 132 -3.93 -2.77 -2.83
CA PHE A 132 -5.16 -3.50 -3.11
C PHE A 132 -5.94 -2.90 -4.30
N LEU A 133 -6.02 -1.56 -4.39
CA LEU A 133 -6.65 -0.86 -5.51
C LEU A 133 -5.89 -1.08 -6.83
N ALA A 134 -4.56 -1.12 -6.81
CA ALA A 134 -3.75 -1.44 -7.98
C ALA A 134 -4.03 -2.85 -8.47
N PHE A 135 -4.09 -3.82 -7.55
CA PHE A 135 -4.47 -5.19 -7.89
C PHE A 135 -5.89 -5.27 -8.46
N ALA A 136 -6.84 -4.53 -7.88
CA ALA A 136 -8.22 -4.51 -8.35
C ALA A 136 -8.39 -3.90 -9.75
N GLU A 137 -7.53 -2.96 -10.11
CA GLU A 137 -7.49 -2.38 -11.46
C GLU A 137 -6.93 -3.38 -12.49
N LEU A 138 -5.87 -4.11 -12.14
CA LEU A 138 -5.19 -5.04 -13.05
C LEU A 138 -5.92 -6.37 -13.19
N TYR A 139 -6.53 -6.86 -12.11
CA TYR A 139 -7.15 -8.19 -12.04
C TYR A 139 -8.62 -8.14 -11.59
N PRO A 140 -9.51 -7.34 -12.25
CA PRO A 140 -10.88 -7.11 -11.79
C PRO A 140 -11.80 -8.34 -11.91
N GLU A 141 -11.41 -9.33 -12.72
CA GLU A 141 -12.16 -10.58 -12.94
C GLU A 141 -11.68 -11.73 -12.05
N VAL A 142 -10.56 -11.58 -11.33
CA VAL A 142 -10.10 -12.59 -10.38
C VAL A 142 -11.14 -12.73 -9.27
N GLU A 143 -11.39 -13.96 -8.84
CA GLU A 143 -12.28 -14.28 -7.73
C GLU A 143 -11.45 -14.57 -6.49
N LEU A 144 -11.69 -13.81 -5.42
CA LEU A 144 -11.14 -14.11 -4.10
C LEU A 144 -12.18 -14.90 -3.31
N MET A 145 -11.74 -16.04 -2.77
CA MET A 145 -12.59 -16.86 -1.91
C MET A 145 -12.73 -16.20 -0.53
N LEU A 146 -13.78 -15.40 -0.35
CA LEU A 146 -14.13 -14.87 0.96
C LEU A 146 -14.48 -16.03 1.89
N PHE A 147 -13.81 -16.06 3.05
CA PHE A 147 -13.98 -17.11 4.06
C PHE A 147 -13.73 -18.54 3.55
N PHE A 148 -13.05 -18.70 2.41
CA PHE A 148 -12.93 -19.98 1.72
C PHE A 148 -14.27 -20.60 1.26
N VAL A 149 -15.35 -19.81 1.20
CA VAL A 149 -16.70 -20.29 0.84
C VAL A 149 -17.30 -19.51 -0.32
N VAL A 150 -17.21 -18.17 -0.30
CA VAL A 150 -17.90 -17.31 -1.27
C VAL A 150 -16.90 -16.72 -2.25
N PRO A 151 -16.89 -17.12 -3.53
CA PRO A 151 -16.07 -16.46 -4.54
C PRO A 151 -16.64 -15.07 -4.82
N VAL A 152 -15.84 -14.03 -4.62
CA VAL A 152 -16.21 -12.65 -4.92
C VAL A 152 -15.21 -12.05 -5.89
N LYS A 153 -15.72 -11.52 -7.00
CA LYS A 153 -14.89 -10.83 -7.99
C LYS A 153 -14.24 -9.59 -7.38
N VAL A 154 -12.94 -9.44 -7.63
CA VAL A 154 -12.12 -8.35 -7.11
C VAL A 154 -12.67 -6.98 -7.48
N ARG A 155 -13.32 -6.80 -8.65
CA ARG A 155 -13.99 -5.53 -8.99
C ARG A 155 -14.94 -5.00 -7.91
N TRP A 156 -15.69 -5.90 -7.25
CA TRP A 156 -16.66 -5.50 -6.24
C TRP A 156 -15.95 -5.05 -4.98
N LEU A 157 -14.89 -5.77 -4.60
CA LEU A 157 -14.03 -5.40 -3.48
C LEU A 157 -13.27 -4.09 -3.77
N GLY A 158 -12.84 -3.86 -5.01
CA GLY A 158 -12.25 -2.60 -5.45
C GLY A 158 -13.22 -1.42 -5.33
N TRP A 159 -14.49 -1.61 -5.72
CA TRP A 159 -15.53 -0.60 -5.49
C TRP A 159 -15.77 -0.33 -4.01
N LEU A 160 -15.78 -1.36 -3.17
CA LEU A 160 -15.89 -1.20 -1.71
C LEU A 160 -14.68 -0.45 -1.13
N ALA A 161 -13.47 -0.72 -1.61
CA ALA A 161 -12.27 0.01 -1.21
C ALA A 161 -12.33 1.48 -1.64
N TRP A 162 -12.78 1.78 -2.87
CA TRP A 162 -13.01 3.17 -3.29
C TRP A 162 -14.09 3.87 -2.46
N ALA A 163 -15.17 3.16 -2.13
CA ALA A 163 -16.22 3.69 -1.27
C ALA A 163 -15.69 4.01 0.14
N SER A 164 -14.85 3.14 0.71
CA SER A 164 -14.24 3.38 2.03
C SER A 164 -13.27 4.56 2.01
N VAL A 165 -12.50 4.74 0.93
CA VAL A 165 -11.66 5.93 0.72
C VAL A 165 -12.53 7.18 0.65
N LEU A 166 -13.62 7.17 -0.13
CA LEU A 166 -14.50 8.32 -0.30
C LEU A 166 -15.18 8.72 1.02
N LEU A 167 -15.71 7.75 1.77
CA LEU A 167 -16.35 8.00 3.07
C LEU A 167 -15.36 8.64 4.06
N GLN A 168 -14.12 8.16 4.10
CA GLN A 168 -13.08 8.76 4.96
C GLN A 168 -12.64 10.14 4.46
N LEU A 169 -12.63 10.40 3.16
CA LEU A 169 -12.36 11.75 2.63
C LEU A 169 -13.46 12.73 3.02
N LEU A 170 -14.73 12.32 3.00
CA LEU A 170 -15.86 13.19 3.34
C LEU A 170 -16.01 13.39 4.86
N GLY A 171 -15.92 12.31 5.64
CA GLY A 171 -16.16 12.33 7.09
C GLY A 171 -14.92 12.47 7.97
N GLY A 172 -13.71 12.23 7.44
CA GLY A 172 -12.47 12.28 8.20
C GLY A 172 -11.95 13.69 8.43
N GLY A 173 -11.17 13.87 9.50
CA GLY A 173 -10.45 15.11 9.77
C GLY A 173 -9.33 15.39 8.76
N TRP A 174 -8.75 16.60 8.81
CA TRP A 174 -7.77 17.04 7.81
C TRP A 174 -6.53 16.13 7.71
N ALA A 175 -6.03 15.65 8.86
CA ALA A 175 -4.91 14.70 8.89
C ALA A 175 -5.23 13.37 8.18
N VAL A 176 -6.45 12.83 8.37
CA VAL A 176 -6.91 11.61 7.70
C VAL A 176 -7.01 11.82 6.19
N ARG A 177 -7.59 12.94 5.76
CA ARG A 177 -7.73 13.29 4.34
C ARG A 177 -6.37 13.39 3.65
N LEU A 178 -5.43 14.14 4.25
CA LEU A 178 -4.08 14.28 3.71
C LEU A 178 -3.33 12.94 3.73
N GLY A 179 -3.47 12.15 4.81
CA GLY A 179 -2.86 10.83 4.91
C GLY A 179 -3.34 9.86 3.83
N LEU A 180 -4.63 9.88 3.51
CA LEU A 180 -5.19 9.12 2.39
C LEU A 180 -4.61 9.56 1.06
N LEU A 181 -4.55 10.87 0.80
CA LEU A 181 -4.00 11.40 -0.44
C LEU A 181 -2.51 11.05 -0.59
N ALA A 182 -1.74 11.12 0.51
CA ALA A 182 -0.32 10.75 0.49
C ALA A 182 -0.11 9.26 0.22
N GLY A 183 -0.84 8.37 0.89
CA GLY A 183 -0.68 6.93 0.69
C GLY A 183 -1.30 6.38 -0.60
N LEU A 184 -2.19 7.14 -1.25
CA LEU A 184 -2.72 6.84 -2.59
C LEU A 184 -1.93 7.54 -3.71
N LEU A 185 -0.92 8.36 -3.37
CA LEU A 185 -0.13 9.10 -4.36
C LEU A 185 0.54 8.16 -5.37
N ASN A 186 1.08 7.04 -4.89
CA ASN A 186 1.67 6.00 -5.73
C ASN A 186 0.68 5.44 -6.76
N TYR A 187 -0.56 5.13 -6.35
CA TYR A 187 -1.63 4.70 -7.24
C TYR A 187 -1.92 5.76 -8.31
N ALA A 188 -2.04 7.04 -7.90
CA ALA A 188 -2.27 8.14 -8.82
C ALA A 188 -1.12 8.33 -9.83
N VAL A 189 0.13 8.18 -9.39
CA VAL A 189 1.31 8.30 -10.27
C VAL A 189 1.36 7.16 -11.29
N PHE A 190 1.04 5.94 -10.88
CA PHE A 190 1.12 4.76 -11.73
C PHE A 190 -0.05 4.69 -12.72
N PHE A 191 -1.30 4.87 -12.26
CA PHE A 191 -2.50 4.67 -13.08
C PHE A 191 -3.12 5.98 -13.61
N GLY A 192 -2.71 7.13 -13.10
CA GLY A 192 -3.24 8.44 -13.50
C GLY A 192 -3.04 8.77 -14.98
N PRO A 193 -1.83 8.58 -15.57
CA PRO A 193 -1.60 8.89 -16.98
C PRO A 193 -2.56 8.15 -17.93
N ASP A 194 -2.79 6.86 -17.69
CA ASP A 194 -3.70 6.03 -18.50
C ASP A 194 -5.14 6.56 -18.42
N LYS A 195 -5.61 6.93 -17.22
CA LYS A 195 -6.96 7.48 -17.02
C LYS A 195 -7.14 8.85 -17.68
N LEU A 196 -6.12 9.71 -17.62
CA LEU A 196 -6.15 11.02 -18.26
C LEU A 196 -6.23 10.92 -19.79
N ASP A 197 -5.49 9.99 -20.39
CA ASP A 197 -5.50 9.78 -21.84
C ASP A 197 -6.86 9.21 -22.31
N LEU A 198 -7.44 8.29 -21.54
CA LEU A 198 -8.80 7.77 -21.80
C LEU A 198 -9.87 8.87 -21.73
N LEU A 199 -9.78 9.77 -20.73
CA LEU A 199 -10.70 10.90 -20.60
C LEU A 199 -10.56 11.87 -21.78
N ARG A 200 -9.32 12.20 -22.17
CA ARG A 200 -9.04 13.04 -23.34
C ARG A 200 -9.57 12.42 -24.63
N ALA A 201 -9.45 11.10 -24.79
CA ALA A 201 -10.00 10.40 -25.95
C ALA A 201 -11.53 10.43 -25.99
N ARG A 202 -12.20 10.37 -24.83
CA ARG A 202 -13.67 10.49 -24.74
C ARG A 202 -14.17 11.91 -24.97
N LEU A 203 -13.45 12.93 -24.51
CA LEU A 203 -13.83 14.34 -24.70
C LEU A 203 -13.60 14.85 -26.13
N LYS A 204 -12.80 14.15 -26.93
CA LYS A 204 -12.57 14.45 -28.36
C LYS A 204 -13.57 13.76 -29.30
N ARG A 205 -14.47 12.93 -28.77
CA ARG A 205 -15.61 12.34 -29.50
C ARG A 205 -16.87 13.12 -29.21
#